data_AF-A0A9D8R1E8-F1
#
_entry.id   AF-A0A9D8R1E8-F1
#
_cell.length_a   1.000
_cell.length_b   1.000
_cell.length_c   1.000
_cell.angle_alpha   90.00
_cell.angle_beta   90.00
_cell.angle_gamma   90.00
#
_symmetry.space_group_name_H-M   'P 1'
#
loop_
_entity.id
_entity.type
_entity.pdbx_description
1 polymer ?
#
loop_
_entity_poly.entity_id
_entity_poly.type
_entity_poly.pdbx_seq_one_letter_code
_entity_poly.pdbx_strand_id
1 'polypeptide(L)'
;MTRKQITSLLLLGASIIYDVIPADLIPDIPLVGWLDDMLVTSSAALNCLQQFGINANGKIDRLLKWLKWICILLAVLVVIIFIALAGTVIDMVNK
;
A
#
# COMPACT_ATOMS: atom_id res chain seq x y z
N MET A 1 6.05 22.72 -10.41
CA MET A 1 5.58 21.49 -9.75
C MET A 1 4.08 21.41 -9.91
N THR A 2 3.54 20.32 -10.47
CA THR A 2 2.10 20.19 -10.75
C THR A 2 1.32 19.79 -9.50
N ARG A 3 0.01 20.06 -9.45
CA ARG A 3 -0.87 19.61 -8.35
C ARG A 3 -0.74 18.11 -8.09
N LYS A 4 -0.60 17.30 -9.14
CA LYS A 4 -0.44 15.84 -9.07
C LYS A 4 0.86 15.41 -8.40
N GLN A 5 1.95 16.12 -8.68
CA GLN A 5 3.26 15.91 -8.05
C GLN A 5 3.25 16.24 -6.56
N ILE A 6 2.57 17.33 -6.18
CA ILE A 6 2.42 17.70 -4.76
C ILE A 6 1.62 16.62 -4.04
N THR A 7 0.49 16.18 -4.60
CA THR A 7 -0.31 15.11 -3.98
C THR A 7 0.44 13.79 -3.87
N SER A 8 1.28 13.42 -4.83
CA SER A 8 2.05 12.17 -4.74
C SER A 8 3.14 12.22 -3.67
N LEU A 9 3.76 13.38 -3.46
CA LEU A 9 4.70 13.59 -2.36
C LEU A 9 4.01 13.56 -1.01
N LEU A 10 2.84 14.19 -0.88
CA LEU A 10 2.05 14.13 0.35
C LEU A 10 1.67 12.69 0.69
N LEU A 11 1.25 11.90 -0.31
CA LEU A 11 0.93 10.48 -0.13
C LEU A 11 2.15 9.65 0.28
N LEU A 12 3.31 9.89 -0.34
CA LEU A 12 4.54 9.20 0.03
C LEU A 12 5.03 9.61 1.43
N GLY A 13 4.95 10.88 1.78
CA GLY A 13 5.27 11.36 3.13
C GLY A 13 4.33 10.74 4.17
N ALA A 14 3.04 10.67 3.88
CA ALA A 14 2.06 10.03 4.75
C ALA A 14 2.31 8.52 4.92
N SER A 15 2.72 7.81 3.87
CA SER A 15 3.02 6.37 3.97
C SER A 15 4.26 6.11 4.82
N ILE A 16 5.31 6.92 4.67
CA ILE A 16 6.52 6.81 5.51
C ILE A 16 6.19 7.13 6.97
N ILE A 17 5.31 8.09 7.22
CA ILE A 17 4.84 8.38 8.58
C ILE A 17 4.06 7.19 9.13
N TYR A 18 3.21 6.57 8.32
CA TYR A 18 2.45 5.38 8.68
C TYR A 18 3.36 4.22 9.10
N ASP A 19 4.44 3.94 8.35
CA ASP A 19 5.43 2.88 8.67
C ASP A 19 6.14 3.05 10.04
N VAL A 20 6.01 4.20 10.70
CA VAL A 20 6.67 4.52 11.98
C VAL A 20 5.64 4.70 13.11
N ILE A 21 4.34 4.78 12.77
CA ILE A 21 3.28 4.88 13.77
C ILE A 21 3.06 3.48 14.36
N PRO A 22 3.07 3.32 15.69
CA PRO A 22 2.90 2.01 16.36
C PRO A 22 1.44 1.50 16.34
N ALA A 23 0.63 1.99 15.42
CA ALA A 23 -0.78 1.67 15.28
C ALA A 23 -0.98 1.02 13.92
N ASP A 24 -0.80 -0.29 13.89
CA ASP A 24 -0.84 -1.08 12.66
C ASP A 24 -2.26 -1.55 12.37
N LEU A 25 -2.63 -1.60 11.08
CA LEU A 25 -3.92 -2.15 10.66
C LEU A 25 -3.99 -3.66 10.91
N ILE A 26 -2.85 -4.32 10.83
CA ILE A 26 -2.65 -5.74 11.10
C ILE A 26 -1.86 -5.84 12.41
N PRO A 27 -2.36 -6.56 13.43
CA PRO A 27 -1.63 -6.71 14.70
C PRO A 27 -0.24 -7.30 14.46
N ASP A 28 0.72 -6.84 15.25
CA ASP A 28 2.18 -7.05 15.17
C ASP A 28 2.59 -8.54 15.14
N ILE A 29 2.30 -9.21 14.03
CA ILE A 29 2.74 -10.56 13.72
C ILE A 29 3.96 -10.40 12.82
N PRO A 30 5.15 -10.89 13.23
CA PRO A 30 6.36 -10.74 12.42
C PRO A 30 6.13 -11.28 11.00
N LEU A 31 6.68 -10.56 10.00
CA LEU A 31 6.45 -10.70 8.55
C LEU A 31 5.05 -10.29 8.04
N VAL A 32 3.96 -10.65 8.73
CA VAL A 32 2.59 -10.42 8.22
C VAL A 32 2.11 -9.01 8.51
N GLY A 33 2.42 -8.48 9.69
CA GLY A 33 2.09 -7.11 10.08
C GLY A 33 2.89 -6.04 9.35
N TRP A 34 3.93 -6.42 8.58
CA TRP A 34 4.69 -5.47 7.74
C TRP A 34 4.20 -5.46 6.29
N LEU A 35 3.34 -6.41 5.90
CA LEU A 35 2.90 -6.53 4.51
C LEU A 35 2.02 -5.37 4.08
N ASP A 36 1.16 -4.86 4.96
CA ASP A 36 0.31 -3.70 4.67
C ASP A 36 1.15 -2.42 4.52
N ASP A 37 2.06 -2.14 5.47
CA ASP A 37 3.00 -1.02 5.41
C ASP A 37 3.82 -1.02 4.12
N MET A 38 4.45 -2.16 3.81
CA MET A 38 5.24 -2.34 2.60
C MET A 38 4.42 -2.09 1.32
N LEU A 39 3.18 -2.56 1.27
CA LEU A 39 2.31 -2.39 0.10
C LEU A 39 1.81 -0.95 -0.04
N VAL A 40 1.46 -0.29 1.06
CA VAL A 40 1.04 1.12 1.10
C VAL A 40 2.20 2.01 0.64
N THR A 41 3.39 1.86 1.23
CA THR A 41 4.58 2.65 0.86
C THR A 41 5.06 2.36 -0.56
N SER A 42 5.02 1.10 -1.01
CA SER A 42 5.34 0.75 -2.41
C SER A 42 4.38 1.41 -3.40
N SER A 43 3.08 1.42 -3.10
CA SER A 43 2.08 2.05 -3.98
C SER A 43 2.25 3.58 -4.05
N ALA A 44 2.59 4.22 -2.94
CA ALA A 44 2.84 5.65 -2.86
C ALA A 44 4.14 6.04 -3.58
N ALA A 45 5.19 5.23 -3.44
CA ALA A 45 6.46 5.39 -4.15
C ALA A 45 6.29 5.27 -5.67
N LEU A 46 5.58 4.23 -6.15
CA LEU A 46 5.27 4.05 -7.57
C LEU A 46 4.44 5.22 -8.13
N ASN A 47 3.49 5.75 -7.36
CA ASN A 47 2.72 6.92 -7.73
C ASN A 47 3.59 8.18 -7.81
N CYS A 48 4.54 8.35 -6.88
CA CYS A 48 5.48 9.46 -6.90
C CYS A 48 6.43 9.38 -8.12
N LEU A 49 7.01 8.21 -8.38
CA LEU A 49 7.84 7.95 -9.56
C LEU A 49 7.09 8.25 -10.87
N GLN A 50 5.81 7.87 -10.94
CA GLN A 50 4.96 8.16 -12.11
C GLN A 50 4.80 9.66 -12.35
N GLN A 51 4.56 10.45 -11.29
CA GLN A 51 4.32 11.89 -11.41
C GLN A 51 5.59 12.72 -11.59
N PHE A 52 6.75 12.25 -11.12
CA PHE A 52 8.02 12.99 -11.16
C PHE A 52 8.93 12.61 -12.32
N GLY A 53 8.99 11.33 -12.71
CA GLY A 53 10.14 10.84 -13.46
C GLY A 53 9.91 10.48 -14.91
N ILE A 54 8.68 10.17 -15.33
CA ILE A 54 8.54 9.26 -16.47
C ILE A 54 7.53 9.74 -17.50
N ASN A 55 7.70 10.98 -17.95
CA ASN A 55 7.10 11.46 -19.21
C ASN A 55 8.02 11.25 -20.43
N ALA A 56 9.20 10.64 -20.25
CA ALA A 56 10.18 10.47 -21.34
C ALA A 56 9.81 9.33 -22.31
N ASN A 57 9.01 8.33 -21.88
CA ASN A 57 8.59 7.20 -22.71
C ASN A 57 7.25 6.62 -22.22
N GLY A 58 6.23 6.59 -23.08
CA GLY A 58 4.89 6.09 -22.74
C GLY A 58 4.83 4.60 -22.31
N LYS A 59 5.91 3.84 -22.50
CA LYS A 59 6.03 2.45 -22.02
C LYS A 59 6.25 2.37 -20.50
N ILE A 60 7.07 3.25 -19.94
CA ILE A 60 7.46 3.17 -18.53
C ILE A 60 6.35 3.77 -17.65
N ASP A 61 5.66 4.82 -18.09
CA ASP A 61 4.44 5.32 -17.43
C ASP A 61 3.37 4.22 -17.33
N ARG A 62 3.20 3.45 -18.42
CA ARG A 62 2.26 2.32 -18.44
C ARG A 62 2.67 1.21 -17.48
N LEU A 63 3.96 0.89 -17.39
CA LEU A 63 4.51 -0.10 -16.47
C LEU A 63 4.29 0.32 -15.00
N LEU A 64 4.63 1.56 -14.65
CA LEU A 64 4.42 2.09 -13.30
C LEU A 64 2.94 2.09 -12.90
N LYS A 65 2.06 2.45 -13.83
CA LYS A 65 0.61 2.39 -13.61
C LYS A 65 0.16 0.96 -13.31
N TRP A 66 0.65 -0.01 -14.08
CA TRP A 66 0.36 -1.44 -13.87
C TRP A 66 0.87 -1.94 -12.51
N LEU A 67 2.13 -1.67 -12.17
CA LEU A 67 2.72 -2.04 -10.89
C LEU A 67 1.96 -1.42 -9.71
N LYS A 68 1.57 -0.14 -9.82
CA LYS A 68 0.77 0.54 -8.78
C LYS A 68 -0.54 -0.20 -8.53
N TRP A 69 -1.28 -0.53 -9.58
CA TRP A 69 -2.55 -1.24 -9.45
C TRP A 69 -2.39 -2.67 -8.92
N ILE A 70 -1.31 -3.37 -9.28
CA ILE A 70 -0.99 -4.67 -8.69
C ILE A 70 -0.73 -4.53 -7.19
N CYS A 71 0.10 -3.56 -6.77
CA CYS A 71 0.35 -3.32 -5.34
C CYS A 71 -0.94 -3.02 -4.56
N ILE A 72 -1.81 -2.17 -5.12
CA ILE A 72 -3.10 -1.86 -4.49
C ILE A 72 -3.99 -3.11 -4.41
N LEU A 73 -4.05 -3.92 -5.47
CA LEU A 73 -4.84 -5.14 -5.48
C LEU A 73 -4.33 -6.14 -4.45
N LEU A 74 -3.01 -6.30 -4.32
CA LEU A 74 -2.40 -7.13 -3.28
C LEU A 74 -2.71 -6.61 -1.88
N ALA A 75 -2.62 -5.29 -1.65
CA ALA A 75 -2.93 -4.68 -0.36
C ALA A 75 -4.37 -4.98 0.06
N VAL A 76 -5.33 -4.77 -0.84
CA VAL A 76 -6.75 -5.08 -0.62
C VAL A 76 -6.96 -6.56 -0.33
N LEU A 77 -6.27 -7.43 -1.06
CA LEU A 77 -6.38 -8.88 -0.88
C LEU A 77 -5.84 -9.34 0.48
N VAL A 78 -4.72 -8.80 0.95
CA VAL A 78 -4.18 -9.07 2.30
C VAL A 78 -5.19 -8.67 3.37
N VAL A 79 -5.76 -7.46 3.27
CA VAL A 79 -6.76 -6.96 4.24
C VAL A 79 -8.01 -7.85 4.27
N ILE A 80 -8.52 -8.26 3.10
CA ILE A 80 -9.70 -9.14 3.01
C ILE A 80 -9.42 -10.50 3.66
N ILE A 81 -8.27 -11.11 3.38
CA ILE A 81 -7.87 -12.38 3.98
C ILE A 81 -7.78 -12.25 5.50
N PHE A 82 -7.21 -11.15 6.00
CA PHE A 82 -7.06 -10.93 7.43
C PHE A 82 -8.41 -10.79 8.14
N ILE A 83 -9.34 -10.03 7.56
CA ILE A 83 -10.72 -9.89 8.07
C ILE A 83 -11.43 -11.25 8.08
N ALA A 84 -11.28 -12.05 7.02
CA ALA A 84 -11.90 -13.36 6.93
C ALA A 84 -11.36 -14.32 8.00
N LEU A 85 -10.04 -14.35 8.22
CA LEU A 85 -9.39 -15.12 9.27
C LEU A 85 -9.89 -14.72 10.65
N ALA A 86 -9.90 -13.43 10.97
CA ALA A 86 -10.41 -12.92 12.25
C ALA A 86 -11.86 -13.36 12.49
N GLY A 87 -12.72 -13.29 11.47
CA GLY A 87 -14.11 -13.76 11.54
C GLY A 87 -14.22 -15.26 11.87
N THR A 88 -13.41 -16.10 11.24
CA THR A 88 -13.42 -17.56 11.52
C THR A 88 -12.94 -17.90 12.93
N VAL A 89 -11.94 -17.20 13.45
CA VAL A 89 -11.45 -17.41 14.82
C VAL A 89 -12.52 -17.03 15.83
N ILE A 90 -13.23 -15.92 15.63
CA ILE A 90 -14.33 -15.48 16.49
C ILE A 90 -15.47 -16.50 16.49
N ASP A 91 -15.83 -17.06 15.32
CA ASP A 91 -16.85 -18.11 15.23
C ASP A 91 -16.45 -19.39 15.98
N MET A 92 -15.16 -19.76 15.92
CA MET A 92 -14.65 -20.92 16.66
C MET A 92 -14.61 -20.70 18.17
N VAL A 93 -14.29 -19.50 18.65
CA VAL A 93 -14.23 -19.18 20.09
C VAL A 93 -15.63 -19.09 20.72
N ASN A 94 -16.64 -18.69 19.95
CA ASN A 94 -18.01 -18.54 20.44
C ASN A 94 -18.85 -19.83 20.39
N LYS A 95 -18.27 -20.95 19.97
CA LYS A 95 -18.86 -22.30 20.01
C LYS A 95 -18.43 -23.07 21.25
#